data_AF-A0A928D7V5-F1
#
_entry.id   AF-A0A928D7V5-F1
#
_cell.length_a   1.000
_cell.length_b   1.000
_cell.length_c   1.000
_cell.angle_alpha   90.00
_cell.angle_beta   90.00
_cell.angle_gamma   90.00
#
_symmetry.space_group_name_H-M   'P 1'
#
loop_
_entity.id
_entity.type
_entity.pdbx_description
1 polymer ?
#
loop_
_entity_poly.entity_id
_entity_poly.type
_entity_poly.pdbx_seq_one_letter_code
_entity_poly.pdbx_strand_id
1 'polypeptide(L)' 'RDFGPVEEGCTCYCCRNFSRAYIRHLLSAGEILGVRLLTIHNIHRLLDTMREMRESISDGTFADRFLQPMSM' A
#
# COMPACT_ATOMS: atom_id res chain seq x y z
N ARG A 1 -11.91 7.70 -14.61
CA ARG A 1 -12.09 6.24 -14.42
C ARG A 1 -10.69 5.64 -14.48
N ASP A 2 -10.20 5.03 -13.41
CA ASP A 2 -8.85 4.49 -13.30
C ASP A 2 -8.96 2.98 -13.01
N PHE A 3 -8.62 2.15 -13.99
CA PHE A 3 -8.78 0.70 -13.89
C PHE A 3 -7.52 -0.03 -13.40
N GLY A 4 -6.47 0.71 -13.04
CA GLY A 4 -5.27 0.15 -12.42
C GLY A 4 -5.52 -0.34 -10.99
N PRO A 5 -4.55 -1.06 -10.39
CA PRO A 5 -4.61 -1.46 -8.98
C PRO A 5 -4.55 -0.24 -8.05
N VAL A 6 -4.70 -0.47 -6.74
CA VAL A 6 -4.47 0.60 -5.75
C VAL A 6 -3.00 1.06 -5.82
N GLU A 7 -2.06 0.12 -5.85
CA GLU A 7 -0.63 0.36 -6.00
C GLU A 7 -0.04 -0.63 -7.01
N GLU A 8 0.77 -0.13 -7.94
CA GLU A 8 1.45 -0.97 -8.94
C GLU A 8 2.51 -1.84 -8.25
N GLY A 9 2.63 -3.10 -8.69
CA GLY A 9 3.56 -4.06 -8.09
C GLY A 9 3.13 -4.62 -6.72
N CYS A 10 2.08 -4.10 -6.08
CA CYS A 10 1.59 -4.64 -4.81
C CYS A 10 0.95 -6.03 -5.00
N THR A 11 1.36 -6.99 -4.18
CA THR A 11 0.90 -8.37 -4.29
C THR A 11 -0.26 -8.71 -3.34
N CYS A 12 -0.87 -7.73 -2.68
CA CYS A 12 -1.99 -8.01 -1.77
C CYS A 12 -3.25 -8.47 -2.52
N TYR A 13 -4.20 -9.10 -1.81
CA TYR A 13 -5.45 -9.57 -2.40
C TYR A 13 -6.26 -8.43 -3.06
N CYS A 14 -6.22 -7.21 -2.50
CA CYS A 14 -6.90 -6.06 -3.09
C CYS A 14 -6.30 -5.70 -4.46
N CYS A 15 -4.98 -5.49 -4.53
CA CYS A 15 -4.30 -5.01 -5.74
C CYS A 15 -4.28 -6.04 -6.88
N ARG A 16 -4.30 -7.34 -6.57
CA ARG A 16 -4.33 -8.40 -7.60
C ARG A 16 -5.70 -8.61 -8.25
N ASN A 17 -6.78 -8.23 -7.58
CA ASN A 17 -8.13 -8.64 -7.98
C ASN A 17 -9.07 -7.45 -8.27
N PHE A 18 -8.77 -6.25 -7.79
CA PHE A 18 -9.67 -5.12 -7.87
C PHE A 18 -8.97 -3.86 -8.39
N SER A 19 -9.72 -3.09 -9.19
CA SER A 19 -9.26 -1.79 -9.68
C SER A 19 -9.55 -0.67 -8.70
N ARG A 20 -8.77 0.40 -8.78
CA ARG A 20 -8.98 1.65 -8.04
C ARG A 20 -10.36 2.25 -8.30
N ALA A 21 -10.85 2.19 -9.54
CA ALA A 21 -12.22 2.60 -9.88
C ALA A 21 -13.28 1.77 -9.16
N TYR A 22 -13.09 0.46 -9.03
CA TYR A 22 -14.03 -0.40 -8.31
C TYR A 22 -14.01 -0.12 -6.80
N ILE A 23 -12.83 0.06 -6.20
CA ILE A 23 -12.72 0.46 -4.80
C ILE A 23 -13.44 1.81 -4.57
N ARG A 24 -13.21 2.80 -5.43
CA ARG A 24 -13.90 4.11 -5.35
C ARG A 24 -15.42 3.96 -5.44
N HIS A 25 -15.90 3.08 -6.33
CA HIS A 25 -17.32 2.79 -6.45
C HIS A 25 -17.90 2.24 -5.14
N LEU A 26 -17.26 1.21 -4.55
CA LEU A 26 -17.70 0.63 -3.28
C LEU A 26 -17.76 1.68 -2.16
N LEU A 27 -16.73 2.52 -2.05
CA LEU A 27 -16.68 3.60 -1.05
C LEU A 27 -17.80 4.63 -1.27
N SER A 28 -18.06 4.98 -2.54
CA SER A 28 -19.11 5.95 -2.89
C SER A 28 -20.51 5.38 -2.67
N ALA A 29 -20.66 4.06 -2.76
CA ALA A 29 -21.90 3.34 -2.46
C ALA A 29 -22.11 3.08 -0.95
N GLY A 30 -21.13 3.39 -0.09
CA GLY A 30 -21.21 3.09 1.34
C GLY A 30 -21.01 1.61 1.69
N GLU A 31 -20.45 0.82 0.77
CA GLU A 31 -20.28 -0.62 0.94
C GLU A 31 -19.06 -0.97 1.80
N ILE A 32 -19.28 -1.76 2.86
CA ILE A 32 -18.22 -2.16 3.81
C ILE A 32 -17.05 -2.90 3.16
N LEU A 33 -17.30 -3.56 2.03
CA LEU A 33 -16.27 -4.27 1.27
C LEU A 33 -15.13 -3.33 0.84
N GLY A 34 -15.44 -2.08 0.49
CA GLY A 34 -14.42 -1.10 0.08
C GLY A 34 -13.39 -0.85 1.19
N VAL A 35 -13.87 -0.66 2.41
CA VAL A 35 -13.00 -0.46 3.59
C VAL A 35 -12.19 -1.73 3.88
N ARG A 36 -12.82 -2.91 3.84
CA ARG A 36 -12.10 -4.19 4.07
C ARG A 36 -10.96 -4.42 3.08
N LEU A 37 -11.19 -4.16 1.80
CA LEU A 37 -10.17 -4.29 0.76
C LEU A 37 -9.00 -3.32 0.96
N LEU A 38 -9.29 -2.08 1.36
CA LEU A 38 -8.25 -1.10 1.71
C LEU A 38 -7.49 -1.50 2.98
N THR A 39 -8.15 -2.03 4.00
CA THR A 39 -7.48 -2.55 5.20
C THR A 39 -6.48 -3.66 4.83
N ILE A 40 -6.86 -4.58 3.94
CA ILE A 40 -5.95 -5.64 3.46
C ILE A 40 -4.73 -5.03 2.76
N HIS A 41 -4.92 -4.04 1.88
CA HIS A 41 -3.82 -3.35 1.20
C HIS A 41 -2.91 -2.63 2.20
N ASN A 42 -3.48 -1.82 3.09
CA ASN A 42 -2.72 -1.00 4.03
C ASN A 42 -1.88 -1.86 5.00
N ILE A 43 -2.45 -2.95 5.53
CA ILE A 43 -1.71 -3.85 6.43
C ILE A 43 -0.57 -4.53 5.68
N HIS A 44 -0.79 -4.99 4.45
CA HIS A 44 0.27 -5.60 3.64
C HIS A 44 1.42 -4.61 3.41
N ARG A 45 1.10 -3.37 3.01
CA ARG A 45 2.10 -2.32 2.79
C ARG A 45 2.86 -1.96 4.06
N LEU A 46 2.17 -1.81 5.18
CA LEU A 46 2.81 -1.58 6.47
C LEU A 46 3.81 -2.69 6.81
N LEU A 47 3.44 -3.96 6.63
CA LEU A 47 4.32 -5.10 6.93
C LEU A 47 5.54 -5.15 5.99
N ASP A 48 5.35 -4.83 4.72
CA ASP A 48 6.45 -4.76 3.73
C ASP A 48 7.40 -3.61 4.05
N THR A 49 6.90 -2.40 4.33
CA THR A 49 7.72 -1.27 4.76
C THR A 49 8.52 -1.62 6.02
N MET A 50 7.91 -2.28 7.00
CA MET A 50 8.63 -2.72 8.20
C MET A 50 9.71 -3.77 7.88
N ARG A 51 9.52 -4.60 6.85
CA ARG A 51 10.55 -5.54 6.37
C ARG A 51 11.71 -4.79 5.73
N GLU A 52 11.43 -3.89 4.80
CA GLU A 52 12.43 -3.05 4.13
C GLU A 52 13.24 -2.21 5.12
N MET A 53 12.58 -1.66 6.15
CA MET A 53 13.26 -0.95 7.24
C MET A 53 14.24 -1.86 7.97
N ARG A 54 13.81 -3.06 8.39
CA ARG A 54 14.69 -4.04 9.07
C ARG A 54 15.88 -4.45 8.20
N GLU A 55 15.66 -4.71 6.92
CA GLU A 55 16.73 -5.03 5.96
C GLU A 55 17.73 -3.89 5.85
N SER A 56 17.25 -2.65 5.69
CA SER A 56 18.14 -1.48 5.60
C SER A 56 18.93 -1.20 6.88
N ILE A 57 18.42 -1.58 8.07
CA ILE A 57 19.18 -1.52 9.32
C ILE A 57 20.33 -2.53 9.28
N SER A 58 20.06 -3.77 8.86
CA SER A 58 21.09 -4.81 8.71
C SER A 58 22.15 -4.43 7.67
N ASP A 59 21.75 -3.77 6.58
CA ASP A 59 22.64 -3.33 5.51
C ASP A 59 23.36 -2.01 5.82
N GLY A 60 23.08 -1.38 6.96
CA GLY A 60 23.64 -0.07 7.33
C GLY A 60 23.16 1.09 6.44
N THR A 61 22.12 0.89 5.62
CA THR A 61 21.57 1.87 4.68
C THR A 61 20.29 2.56 5.18
N PHE A 62 19.84 2.26 6.40
CA PHE A 62 18.60 2.81 6.97
C PHE A 62 18.52 4.33 6.92
N ALA A 63 19.62 5.03 7.26
CA ALA A 63 19.63 6.49 7.26
C ALA A 63 19.40 7.08 5.86
N ASP A 64 20.02 6.51 4.84
CA ASP A 64 19.86 6.94 3.45
C ASP A 64 18.46 6.65 2.91
N ARG A 65 17.90 5.48 3.23
CA ARG A 65 16.61 5.04 2.70
C ARG A 65 15.39 5.60 3.44
N PHE A 66 15.52 5.91 4.74
CA PHE A 66 14.38 6.26 5.61
C PHE A 66 14.57 7.53 6.47
N LEU A 67 15.78 8.08 6.61
CA LEU A 67 16.04 9.27 7.44
C LEU A 67 16.46 10.52 6.64
N GLN A 68 16.41 10.49 5.30
CA GLN A 68 16.57 11.70 4.50
C GLN A 68 15.56 12.74 5.01
N PRO A 69 15.99 13.98 5.33
CA PRO A 69 15.07 15.02 5.75
C PRO A 69 14.04 15.17 4.66
N MET A 70 12.76 15.08 5.03
CA MET A 70 11.63 15.36 4.16
C MET A 70 11.87 16.73 3.54
N SER A 71 12.43 16.75 2.32
CA SER A 71 12.66 17.98 1.59
C SER A 71 11.30 18.63 1.46
N MET A 72 11.21 19.82 2.02
CA MET A 72 10.13 20.76 1.76
C MET A 72 9.99 20.99 0.26
#